data_AF-A0A534QTY1-F1
#
_entry.id   AF-A0A534QTY1-F1
#
_cell.length_a   1.000
_cell.length_b   1.000
_cell.length_c   1.000
_cell.angle_alpha   90.00
_cell.angle_beta   90.00
_cell.angle_gamma   90.00
#
_symmetry.space_group_name_H-M   'P 1'
#
loop_
_entity.id
_entity.type
_entity.pdbx_description
1 polymer ?
#
loop_
_entity_poly.entity_id
_entity_poly.type
_entity_poly.pdbx_seq_one_letter_code
_entity_poly.pdbx_strand_id
1 'polypeptide(L)'
;MAFRRGKSDGTEAGTVLVKDIRPGPSGSEIQELTAMNGRLFFAADDGMAGLELWTSDGTAAGTTLFKDINPGVSSSGPQSMAEVNGTLFFAADDGMTGRELWKTDGTPEGTVLVKDINPNPIDPDPTASDSDPGDLTNVNGTLFFVADEKAVRGTELWKSDGTAAGTVLVKGHQPRPRRL
;
A
#
# COMPACT_ATOMS: atom_id res chain seq x y z
N MET A 1 11.41 -20.96 -6.33
CA MET A 1 12.31 -20.00 -5.67
C MET A 1 11.45 -19.16 -4.74
N ALA A 2 11.70 -19.20 -3.44
CA ALA A 2 10.94 -18.41 -2.46
C ALA A 2 11.74 -17.17 -2.10
N PHE A 3 11.14 -15.98 -2.16
CA PHE A 3 11.75 -14.76 -1.66
C PHE A 3 11.68 -14.76 -0.13
N ARG A 4 12.85 -14.61 0.51
CA ARG A 4 13.10 -14.83 1.94
C ARG A 4 13.65 -13.55 2.54
N ARG A 5 13.09 -13.07 3.65
CA ARG A 5 13.69 -11.95 4.39
C ARG A 5 14.78 -12.44 5.33
N GLY A 6 16.01 -11.97 5.10
CA GLY A 6 17.13 -12.05 6.02
C GLY A 6 17.48 -10.67 6.57
N LYS A 7 17.96 -10.62 7.80
CA LYS A 7 18.80 -9.50 8.26
C LYS A 7 20.24 -9.92 8.00
N SER A 8 21.04 -9.09 7.35
CA SER A 8 22.44 -9.40 7.03
C SER A 8 23.33 -8.22 7.41
N ASP A 9 24.49 -8.51 8.00
CA ASP A 9 25.60 -7.56 8.18
C ASP A 9 26.63 -7.64 7.03
N GLY A 10 26.29 -8.35 5.95
CA GLY A 10 27.19 -8.62 4.83
C GLY A 10 28.05 -9.89 5.01
N THR A 11 27.89 -10.62 6.11
CA THR A 11 28.51 -11.93 6.32
C THR A 11 27.48 -13.06 6.29
N GLU A 12 27.91 -14.25 5.90
CA GLU A 12 27.07 -15.46 5.95
C GLU A 12 26.66 -15.79 7.40
N ALA A 13 27.55 -15.53 8.37
CA ALA A 13 27.30 -15.76 9.79
C ALA A 13 26.33 -14.74 10.43
N GLY A 14 26.30 -13.50 9.93
CA GLY A 14 25.37 -12.46 10.39
C GLY A 14 24.03 -12.47 9.66
N THR A 15 23.83 -13.40 8.72
CA THR A 15 22.56 -13.56 8.00
C THR A 15 21.66 -14.55 8.71
N VAL A 16 20.65 -14.06 9.42
CA VAL A 16 19.72 -14.90 10.19
C VAL A 16 18.28 -14.73 9.73
N LEU A 17 17.54 -15.85 9.77
CA LEU A 17 16.09 -15.85 9.58
C LEU A 17 15.42 -15.15 10.76
N VAL A 18 14.65 -14.10 10.46
CA VAL A 18 13.90 -13.39 11.50
C VAL A 18 12.63 -14.15 11.86
N LYS A 19 11.84 -14.57 10.86
CA LYS A 19 10.62 -15.38 11.05
C LYS A 19 10.28 -16.14 9.77
N ASP A 20 9.84 -17.38 9.94
CA ASP A 20 9.11 -18.10 8.89
C ASP A 20 7.63 -17.74 9.00
N ILE A 21 7.15 -16.88 8.09
CA ILE A 21 5.78 -16.37 8.11
C ILE A 21 4.80 -17.41 7.56
N ARG A 22 5.22 -18.22 6.57
CA ARG A 22 4.40 -19.27 5.97
C ARG A 22 5.15 -20.60 6.01
N PRO A 23 5.05 -21.35 7.12
CA PRO A 23 5.75 -22.63 7.24
C PRO A 23 5.36 -23.62 6.16
N GLY A 24 6.35 -24.27 5.57
CA GLY A 24 6.16 -25.26 4.51
C GLY A 24 6.97 -24.94 3.25
N PRO A 25 6.66 -25.59 2.11
CA PRO A 25 7.39 -25.38 0.86
C PRO A 25 7.04 -24.05 0.16
N SER A 26 5.92 -23.43 0.52
CA SER A 26 5.46 -22.16 -0.04
C SER A 26 6.17 -20.98 0.62
N GLY A 27 6.48 -19.94 -0.16
CA GLY A 27 7.03 -18.69 0.39
C GLY A 27 5.95 -17.72 0.84
N SER A 28 6.33 -16.70 1.61
CA SER A 28 5.41 -15.67 2.12
C SER A 28 5.24 -14.46 1.18
N GLU A 29 5.74 -14.55 -0.05
CA GLU A 29 5.57 -13.55 -1.10
C GLU A 29 5.87 -12.10 -0.68
N ILE A 30 6.93 -11.91 0.11
CA ILE A 30 7.27 -10.62 0.71
C ILE A 30 7.56 -9.56 -0.37
N GLN A 31 6.85 -8.44 -0.30
CA GLN A 31 6.96 -7.30 -1.24
C GLN A 31 7.09 -5.97 -0.47
N GLU A 32 7.50 -4.90 -1.17
CA GLU A 32 7.45 -3.51 -0.70
C GLU A 32 8.06 -3.23 0.69
N LEU A 33 9.37 -3.45 0.84
CA LEU A 33 10.06 -3.18 2.10
C LEU A 33 10.19 -1.66 2.37
N THR A 34 9.40 -1.12 3.32
CA THR A 34 9.49 0.31 3.69
C THR A 34 9.68 0.50 5.19
N ALA A 35 10.70 1.25 5.59
CA ALA A 35 10.96 1.58 6.98
C ALA A 35 10.13 2.81 7.41
N MET A 36 9.50 2.74 8.58
CA MET A 36 8.80 3.86 9.22
C MET A 36 8.89 3.72 10.74
N ASN A 37 9.26 4.79 11.44
CA ASN A 37 9.28 4.86 12.91
C ASN A 37 10.06 3.69 13.58
N GLY A 38 11.19 3.30 13.00
CA GLY A 38 12.04 2.22 13.53
C GLY A 38 11.50 0.80 13.30
N ARG A 39 10.41 0.65 12.55
CA ARG A 39 9.83 -0.63 12.12
C ARG A 39 9.92 -0.76 10.61
N LEU A 40 9.80 -1.99 10.14
CA LEU A 40 9.79 -2.32 8.72
C LEU A 40 8.41 -2.83 8.34
N PHE A 41 7.73 -2.12 7.44
CA PHE A 41 6.44 -2.50 6.86
C PHE A 41 6.65 -3.17 5.51
N PHE A 42 5.72 -4.08 5.16
CA PHE A 42 5.77 -4.87 3.93
C PHE A 42 4.48 -5.63 3.70
N ALA A 43 4.26 -6.09 2.47
CA ALA A 43 3.21 -7.05 2.18
C ALA A 43 3.73 -8.49 2.38
N ALA A 44 2.93 -9.38 2.97
CA ALA A 44 3.24 -10.81 3.07
C ALA A 44 1.99 -11.69 3.20
N ASP A 45 2.11 -12.94 2.76
CA ASP A 45 1.08 -13.99 2.84
C ASP A 45 1.51 -15.08 3.83
N ASP A 46 0.70 -15.33 4.85
CA ASP A 46 0.89 -16.42 5.82
C ASP A 46 0.16 -17.72 5.46
N GLY A 47 -0.58 -17.72 4.35
CA GLY A 47 -1.42 -18.80 3.87
C GLY A 47 -2.80 -18.86 4.53
N MET A 48 -3.14 -17.91 5.40
CA MET A 48 -4.44 -17.82 6.08
C MET A 48 -5.19 -16.53 5.71
N ALA A 49 -4.49 -15.40 5.70
CA ALA A 49 -5.07 -14.07 5.48
C ALA A 49 -4.87 -13.52 4.06
N GLY A 50 -4.19 -14.26 3.18
CA GLY A 50 -3.73 -13.71 1.89
C GLY A 50 -2.60 -12.68 2.06
N LEU A 51 -2.28 -11.96 0.99
CA LEU A 51 -1.22 -10.94 0.95
C LEU A 51 -1.71 -9.64 1.61
N GLU A 52 -1.31 -9.43 2.86
CA GLU A 52 -1.77 -8.33 3.73
C GLU A 52 -0.62 -7.44 4.22
N LEU A 53 -0.93 -6.39 5.01
CA LEU A 53 0.09 -5.50 5.56
C LEU A 53 0.72 -6.11 6.82
N TRP A 54 2.04 -6.29 6.80
CA TRP A 54 2.87 -6.83 7.88
C TRP A 54 3.89 -5.81 8.37
N THR A 55 4.41 -6.07 9.57
CA THR A 55 5.42 -5.25 10.23
C THR A 55 6.47 -6.11 10.91
N SER A 56 7.67 -5.56 11.12
CA SER A 56 8.77 -6.19 11.86
C SER A 56 9.61 -5.15 12.58
N ASP A 57 10.02 -5.44 13.81
CA ASP A 57 11.06 -4.70 14.54
C ASP A 57 12.47 -5.32 14.35
N GLY A 58 12.59 -6.30 13.46
CA GLY A 58 13.82 -7.08 13.25
C GLY A 58 13.93 -8.32 14.13
N THR A 59 12.92 -8.64 14.94
CA THR A 59 12.83 -9.86 15.75
C THR A 59 11.70 -10.78 15.27
N ALA A 60 11.80 -12.07 15.61
CA ALA A 60 10.74 -13.04 15.32
C ALA A 60 9.41 -12.65 15.98
N ALA A 61 9.47 -12.22 17.25
CA ALA A 61 8.28 -11.87 18.03
C ALA A 61 7.60 -10.60 17.53
N GLY A 62 8.38 -9.59 17.14
CA GLY A 62 7.87 -8.34 16.58
C GLY A 62 7.51 -8.41 15.08
N THR A 63 7.64 -9.58 14.45
CA THR A 63 7.20 -9.80 13.07
C THR A 63 5.79 -10.36 13.04
N THR A 64 4.80 -9.52 12.74
CA THR A 64 3.37 -9.85 12.86
C THR A 64 2.55 -9.27 11.72
N LEU A 65 1.39 -9.87 11.45
CA LEU A 65 0.33 -9.24 10.68
C LEU A 65 -0.01 -7.91 11.36
N PHE A 66 0.08 -6.81 10.61
CA PHE A 66 -0.15 -5.48 11.15
C PHE A 66 -1.61 -5.07 10.96
N LYS A 67 -2.17 -5.35 9.77
CA LYS A 67 -3.59 -5.17 9.47
C LYS A 67 -4.02 -6.17 8.42
N ASP A 68 -5.13 -6.85 8.69
CA ASP A 68 -5.94 -7.56 7.71
C ASP A 68 -6.91 -6.54 7.10
N ILE A 69 -6.57 -6.02 5.91
CA ILE A 69 -7.31 -4.95 5.25
C ILE A 69 -8.48 -5.52 4.46
N ASN A 70 -8.33 -6.71 3.86
CA ASN A 70 -9.39 -7.46 3.19
C ASN A 70 -9.70 -8.75 3.98
N PRO A 71 -10.60 -8.69 4.97
CA PRO A 71 -10.77 -9.79 5.91
C PRO A 71 -11.08 -11.13 5.26
N GLY A 72 -10.33 -12.16 5.67
CA GLY A 72 -10.53 -13.54 5.23
C GLY A 72 -9.34 -14.05 4.43
N VAL A 73 -9.59 -14.88 3.41
CA VAL A 73 -8.52 -15.50 2.61
C VAL A 73 -8.14 -14.67 1.37
N SER A 74 -8.89 -13.60 1.11
CA SER A 74 -8.64 -12.68 -0.01
C SER A 74 -7.44 -11.80 0.33
N SER A 75 -6.72 -11.32 -0.69
CA SER A 75 -5.61 -10.40 -0.48
C SER A 75 -6.04 -8.95 -0.66
N SER A 76 -5.56 -8.06 0.18
CA SER A 76 -5.60 -6.61 -0.06
C SER A 76 -4.49 -6.13 -0.99
N GLY A 77 -3.42 -6.92 -1.09
CA GLY A 77 -2.25 -6.66 -1.93
C GLY A 77 -1.61 -5.29 -1.74
N PRO A 78 -1.12 -4.93 -0.54
CA PRO A 78 -0.50 -3.63 -0.29
C PRO A 78 0.71 -3.39 -1.21
N GLN A 79 0.68 -2.31 -1.98
CA GLN A 79 1.69 -1.99 -2.98
C GLN A 79 2.09 -0.49 -2.99
N SER A 80 3.17 -0.15 -3.71
CA SER A 80 3.63 1.23 -3.93
C SER A 80 3.83 2.01 -2.62
N MET A 81 4.61 1.48 -1.69
CA MET A 81 4.72 2.06 -0.34
C MET A 81 5.62 3.30 -0.30
N ALA A 82 5.18 4.37 0.37
CA ALA A 82 5.99 5.57 0.61
C ALA A 82 5.77 6.15 2.00
N GLU A 83 6.86 6.45 2.70
CA GLU A 83 6.84 7.14 3.99
C GLU A 83 6.89 8.67 3.79
N VAL A 84 6.00 9.37 4.50
CA VAL A 84 5.89 10.82 4.52
C VAL A 84 5.65 11.29 5.95
N ASN A 85 6.67 11.87 6.59
CA ASN A 85 6.58 12.53 7.89
C ASN A 85 5.92 11.68 9.00
N GLY A 86 6.28 10.41 9.10
CA GLY A 86 5.77 9.45 10.08
C GLY A 86 4.46 8.76 9.67
N THR A 87 3.98 8.99 8.44
CA THR A 87 2.82 8.30 7.85
C THR A 87 3.27 7.44 6.67
N LEU A 88 2.87 6.18 6.65
CA LEU A 88 3.09 5.30 5.50
C LEU A 88 1.86 5.33 4.61
N PHE A 89 2.07 5.62 3.33
CA PHE A 89 1.06 5.57 2.28
C PHE A 89 1.29 4.37 1.38
N PHE A 90 0.21 3.76 0.89
CA PHE A 90 0.26 2.58 0.02
C PHE A 90 -1.07 2.38 -0.70
N ALA A 91 -1.06 1.63 -1.80
CA ALA A 91 -2.28 1.17 -2.45
C ALA A 91 -2.73 -0.16 -1.84
N ALA A 92 -4.03 -0.34 -1.59
CA ALA A 92 -4.60 -1.60 -1.12
C ALA A 92 -6.10 -1.68 -1.47
N ASP A 93 -6.62 -2.90 -1.51
CA ASP A 93 -8.04 -3.22 -1.74
C ASP A 93 -8.65 -3.84 -0.48
N ASP A 94 -9.76 -3.28 0.02
CA ASP A 94 -10.49 -3.82 1.18
C ASP A 94 -11.63 -4.79 0.80
N GLY A 95 -11.76 -5.10 -0.49
CA GLY A 95 -12.84 -5.92 -1.05
C GLY A 95 -14.18 -5.19 -1.18
N MET A 96 -14.24 -3.89 -0.85
CA MET A 96 -15.46 -3.09 -0.91
C MET A 96 -15.32 -1.85 -1.80
N THR A 97 -14.18 -1.17 -1.72
CA THR A 97 -13.89 0.09 -2.42
C THR A 97 -12.91 -0.08 -3.58
N GLY A 98 -12.44 -1.30 -3.80
CA GLY A 98 -11.39 -1.58 -4.77
C GLY A 98 -10.03 -1.07 -4.30
N ARG A 99 -9.06 -1.11 -5.21
CA ARG A 99 -7.69 -0.68 -4.95
C ARG A 99 -7.60 0.85 -4.93
N GLU A 100 -7.38 1.37 -3.73
CA GLU A 100 -7.40 2.81 -3.42
C GLU A 100 -6.20 3.26 -2.58
N LEU A 101 -6.10 4.56 -2.27
CA LEU A 101 -5.00 5.11 -1.47
C LEU A 101 -5.28 4.91 0.02
N TRP A 102 -4.44 4.13 0.69
CA TRP A 102 -4.47 3.89 2.12
C TRP A 102 -3.30 4.57 2.84
N LYS A 103 -3.47 4.76 4.14
CA LYS A 103 -2.39 5.22 5.02
C LYS A 103 -2.38 4.50 6.36
N THR A 104 -1.24 4.56 7.05
CA THR A 104 -1.12 4.25 8.48
C THR A 104 -0.20 5.23 9.20
N ASP A 105 -0.53 5.58 10.44
CA ASP A 105 0.33 6.35 11.35
C ASP A 105 1.25 5.44 12.21
N GLY A 106 1.24 4.13 11.93
CA GLY A 106 1.95 3.12 12.71
C GLY A 106 1.07 2.40 13.73
N THR A 107 -0.22 2.70 13.78
CA THR A 107 -1.23 1.98 14.57
C THR A 107 -2.26 1.25 13.68
N PRO A 108 -2.80 0.09 14.11
CA PRO A 108 -3.88 -0.59 13.39
C PRO A 108 -5.16 0.26 13.23
N GLU A 109 -5.44 1.13 14.19
CA GLU A 109 -6.60 2.05 14.18
C GLU A 109 -6.39 3.21 13.21
N GLY A 110 -5.17 3.74 13.13
CA GLY A 110 -4.77 4.76 12.15
C GLY A 110 -4.53 4.22 10.75
N THR A 111 -4.72 2.91 10.53
CA THR A 111 -4.64 2.27 9.21
C THR A 111 -5.98 2.36 8.49
N VAL A 112 -6.11 3.33 7.59
CA VAL A 112 -7.39 3.74 7.01
C VAL A 112 -7.26 4.14 5.55
N LEU A 113 -8.35 3.98 4.81
CA LEU A 113 -8.55 4.58 3.49
C LEU A 113 -8.39 6.10 3.58
N VAL A 114 -7.58 6.69 2.71
CA VAL A 114 -7.41 8.15 2.62
C VAL A 114 -8.61 8.77 1.92
N LYS A 115 -8.96 8.20 0.78
CA LYS A 115 -10.05 8.64 -0.09
C LYS A 115 -10.40 7.54 -1.07
N ASP A 116 -11.70 7.30 -1.23
CA ASP A 116 -12.26 6.62 -2.39
C ASP A 116 -12.21 7.60 -3.57
N ILE A 117 -11.25 7.42 -4.48
CA ILE A 117 -11.00 8.32 -5.60
C ILE A 117 -12.00 8.04 -6.73
N ASN A 118 -12.40 6.78 -6.90
CA ASN A 118 -13.38 6.37 -7.89
C ASN A 118 -14.65 5.76 -7.24
N PRO A 119 -15.44 6.58 -6.52
CA PRO A 119 -16.63 6.09 -5.83
C PRO A 119 -17.72 5.78 -6.85
N ASN A 120 -18.01 4.49 -7.09
CA ASN A 120 -19.11 4.10 -7.97
C ASN A 120 -20.32 3.58 -7.18
N PRO A 121 -21.47 4.28 -7.18
CA PRO A 121 -22.67 3.82 -6.48
C PRO A 121 -23.46 2.71 -7.21
N ILE A 122 -23.06 2.26 -8.41
CA ILE A 122 -23.93 1.44 -9.30
C ILE A 122 -23.32 0.13 -9.81
N ASP A 123 -22.02 -0.16 -9.63
CA ASP A 123 -21.45 -1.37 -10.21
C ASP A 123 -21.58 -2.62 -9.30
N PRO A 124 -22.21 -3.73 -9.76
CA PRO A 124 -22.08 -5.02 -9.09
C PRO A 124 -20.70 -5.67 -9.29
N ASP A 125 -19.82 -5.08 -10.13
CA ASP A 125 -18.43 -5.50 -10.29
C ASP A 125 -17.49 -4.69 -9.36
N PRO A 126 -16.98 -5.28 -8.25
CA PRO A 126 -16.10 -4.59 -7.31
C PRO A 126 -14.73 -4.22 -7.93
N THR A 127 -14.39 -4.73 -9.11
CA THR A 127 -13.12 -4.44 -9.80
C THR A 127 -13.19 -3.21 -10.71
N ALA A 128 -14.38 -2.63 -10.92
CA ALA A 128 -14.56 -1.43 -11.73
C ALA A 128 -14.29 -0.11 -10.97
N SER A 129 -14.10 -0.20 -9.66
CA SER A 129 -13.88 0.91 -8.72
C SER A 129 -12.42 1.21 -8.41
N ASP A 130 -11.46 0.51 -9.02
CA ASP A 130 -10.05 0.71 -8.72
C ASP A 130 -9.55 2.09 -9.24
N SER A 131 -8.88 2.85 -8.38
CA SER A 131 -8.09 4.02 -8.80
C SER A 131 -6.63 3.69 -9.03
N ASP A 132 -6.19 2.48 -8.66
CA ASP A 132 -4.83 1.97 -8.82
C ASP A 132 -3.71 2.98 -8.48
N PRO A 133 -3.62 3.48 -7.22
CA PRO A 133 -2.57 4.42 -6.86
C PRO A 133 -1.17 3.82 -7.07
N GLY A 134 -0.34 4.52 -7.83
CA GLY A 134 1.01 4.10 -8.20
C GLY A 134 2.03 5.24 -8.09
N ASP A 135 3.30 4.89 -8.21
CA ASP A 135 4.43 5.84 -8.20
C ASP A 135 4.43 6.81 -7.00
N LEU A 136 4.00 6.31 -5.84
CA LEU A 136 3.92 7.09 -4.60
C LEU A 136 5.31 7.65 -4.25
N THR A 137 5.39 8.97 -4.22
CA THR A 137 6.64 9.71 -4.06
C THR A 137 6.47 10.82 -3.04
N ASN A 138 7.30 10.82 -2.01
CA ASN A 138 7.40 11.94 -1.08
C ASN A 138 8.17 13.10 -1.71
N VAL A 139 7.54 14.27 -1.82
CA VAL A 139 8.20 15.51 -2.23
C VAL A 139 7.98 16.57 -1.16
N ASN A 140 9.03 16.86 -0.39
CA ASN A 140 9.02 17.88 0.67
C ASN A 140 7.85 17.74 1.66
N GLY A 141 7.50 16.49 2.03
CA GLY A 141 6.42 16.22 2.99
C GLY A 141 5.02 16.22 2.40
N THR A 142 4.89 16.29 1.07
CA THR A 142 3.62 16.06 0.34
C THR A 142 3.75 14.79 -0.47
N LEU A 143 2.76 13.90 -0.39
CA LEU A 143 2.71 12.73 -1.25
C LEU A 143 2.27 13.15 -2.65
N PHE A 144 2.98 12.71 -3.67
CA PHE A 144 2.56 12.73 -5.07
C PHE A 144 2.42 11.29 -5.58
N PHE A 145 1.43 11.03 -6.42
CA PHE A 145 1.15 9.69 -6.94
C PHE A 145 0.33 9.78 -8.22
N VAL A 146 0.32 8.71 -9.00
CA VAL A 146 -0.62 8.57 -10.12
C VAL A 146 -1.83 7.77 -9.68
N ALA A 147 -3.02 8.13 -10.15
CA ALA A 147 -4.24 7.34 -9.95
C ALA A 147 -5.22 7.58 -11.11
N ASP A 148 -5.99 6.56 -11.44
CA ASP A 148 -7.01 6.53 -12.48
C ASP A 148 -8.37 6.94 -11.91
N GLU A 149 -9.04 7.90 -12.53
CA GLU A 149 -10.40 8.31 -12.17
C GLU A 149 -11.34 7.82 -13.28
N LYS A 150 -11.37 6.49 -13.54
CA LYS A 150 -11.88 5.86 -14.78
C LYS A 150 -13.15 6.48 -15.36
N ALA A 151 -14.11 6.87 -14.52
CA ALA A 151 -15.39 7.45 -14.92
C ALA A 151 -15.32 8.93 -15.36
N VAL A 152 -14.24 9.65 -15.05
CA VAL A 152 -14.07 11.09 -15.26
C VAL A 152 -12.84 11.39 -16.09
N ARG A 153 -11.69 10.78 -15.76
CA ARG A 153 -10.35 11.03 -16.36
C ARG A 153 -9.52 9.75 -16.26
N GLY A 154 -8.64 9.50 -17.23
CA GLY A 154 -7.69 8.38 -17.10
C GLY A 154 -6.69 8.60 -15.96
N THR A 155 -5.57 7.87 -15.98
CA THR A 155 -4.48 8.07 -15.02
C THR A 155 -3.94 9.50 -15.04
N GLU A 156 -4.00 10.19 -13.89
CA GLU A 156 -3.56 11.57 -13.71
C GLU A 156 -2.62 11.70 -12.51
N LEU A 157 -1.92 12.83 -12.40
CA LEU A 157 -1.07 13.15 -11.24
C LEU A 157 -1.90 13.74 -10.09
N TRP A 158 -1.79 13.14 -8.91
CA TRP A 158 -2.45 13.55 -7.68
C TRP A 158 -1.43 13.94 -6.62
N LYS A 159 -1.91 14.70 -5.62
CA LYS A 159 -1.19 14.93 -4.37
C LYS A 159 -2.09 14.67 -3.17
N SER A 160 -1.48 14.31 -2.04
CA SER A 160 -2.18 14.12 -0.77
C SER A 160 -1.36 14.67 0.40
N ASP A 161 -2.07 15.23 1.38
CA ASP A 161 -1.56 15.55 2.72
C ASP A 161 -1.93 14.47 3.77
N GLY A 162 -2.50 13.35 3.31
CA GLY A 162 -3.02 12.29 4.17
C GLY A 162 -4.48 12.43 4.57
N THR A 163 -5.20 13.43 4.06
CA THR A 163 -6.64 13.58 4.29
C THR A 163 -7.42 13.44 2.99
N ALA A 164 -8.69 13.05 3.07
CA ALA A 164 -9.58 13.01 1.90
C ALA A 164 -9.68 14.39 1.22
N ALA A 165 -9.76 15.47 2.01
CA ALA A 165 -9.89 16.84 1.50
C ALA A 165 -8.60 17.35 0.82
N GLY A 166 -7.44 16.99 1.36
CA GLY A 166 -6.14 17.34 0.77
C GLY A 166 -5.68 16.39 -0.34
N THR A 167 -6.43 15.32 -0.61
CA THR A 167 -6.19 14.40 -1.74
C THR A 167 -6.85 14.94 -3.01
N VAL A 168 -6.06 15.60 -3.85
CA VAL A 168 -6.52 16.39 -4.98
C VAL A 168 -5.62 16.24 -6.21
N LEU A 169 -6.21 16.39 -7.40
CA LEU A 169 -5.50 16.43 -8.66
C LEU A 169 -4.49 17.59 -8.71
N VAL A 170 -3.28 17.31 -9.21
CA VAL A 170 -2.27 18.30 -9.55
C VAL A 170 -2.58 18.83 -10.96
N LYS A 171 -3.72 19.50 -11.11
CA LYS A 171 -4.21 20.22 -12.31
C LYS A 171 -3.82 19.58 -13.67
N GLY A 172 -4.71 18.77 -14.24
CA GLY A 172 -4.58 18.25 -15.61
C GLY A 172 -4.49 19.37 -16.67
N HIS A 173 -3.73 19.13 -17.75
CA HIS A 173 -3.61 20.05 -18.89
C HIS A 173 -5.01 20.26 -19.50
N GLN A 174 -5.61 21.44 -19.33
CA GLN A 174 -6.82 21.78 -20.09
C GLN A 174 -6.46 21.77 -21.57
N PRO A 175 -7.21 21.10 -22.47
CA PRO A 175 -7.02 21.30 -23.89
C PRO A 175 -7.18 22.80 -24.17
N ARG A 176 -6.18 23.39 -24.83
CA ARG A 176 -6.25 24.81 -25.22
C ARG A 176 -7.56 25.02 -25.98
N PRO A 177 -8.35 26.07 -25.70
CA PRO A 177 -9.55 26.34 -26.47
C PRO A 177 -9.13 26.41 -27.94
N ARG A 178 -9.80 25.63 -28.80
CA ARG A 178 -9.64 25.78 -30.25
C ARG A 178 -9.96 27.24 -30.55
N ARG A 179 -8.94 28.00 -30.98
CA ARG A 179 -9.18 29.30 -31.60
C ARG A 179 -10.06 29.03 -32.82
N LEU A 180 -11.18 29.75 -32.85
CA LEU A 180 -12.17 29.79 -33.93
C LEU A 180 -11.49 29.97 -35.29
#